data_AF-A0A3S3U915-F1
#
_entry.id   AF-A0A3S3U915-F1
#
_cell.length_a   1.000
_cell.length_b   1.000
_cell.length_c   1.000
_cell.angle_alpha   90.00
_cell.angle_beta   90.00
_cell.angle_gamma   90.00
#
_symmetry.space_group_name_H-M   'P 1'
#
loop_
_entity.id
_entity.type
_entity.pdbx_description
1 polymer ?
#
loop_
_entity_poly.entity_id
_entity_poly.type
_entity_poly.pdbx_seq_one_letter_code
_entity_poly.pdbx_strand_id
1 'polypeptide(L)'
;MSPADKVAVSNDAVKLAGLVRFVAESCPGTTPDYARFREVVERLGTDLAALSHGEALIRSAAYTQAYQKDPEASCRRAQESFGPNGTVVPGLLGPG
;
A
#
# COMPACT_ATOMS: atom_id res chain seq x y z
N MET A 1 -6.13 -27.79 -16.80
CA MET A 1 -5.80 -26.41 -16.35
C MET A 1 -4.32 -26.22 -16.54
N SER A 2 -3.91 -25.30 -17.41
CA SER A 2 -2.49 -25.04 -17.70
C SER A 2 -1.82 -24.30 -16.53
N PRO A 3 -0.50 -24.48 -16.29
CA PRO A 3 0.22 -23.89 -15.15
C PRO A 3 0.69 -22.45 -15.34
N ALA A 4 0.34 -21.81 -16.47
CA ALA A 4 0.61 -20.40 -16.72
C ALA A 4 -0.53 -19.56 -16.12
N ASP A 5 -0.21 -18.37 -15.63
CA ASP A 5 -1.14 -17.39 -15.04
C ASP A 5 -1.47 -17.56 -13.55
N LYS A 6 -0.48 -17.95 -12.72
CA LYS A 6 -0.41 -17.27 -11.41
C LYS A 6 0.03 -15.84 -11.74
N VAL A 7 -0.91 -14.90 -11.81
CA VAL A 7 -0.57 -13.47 -11.86
C VAL A 7 0.35 -13.19 -10.69
N ALA A 8 1.64 -12.96 -10.99
CA ALA A 8 2.64 -12.79 -9.96
C ALA A 8 2.32 -11.49 -9.22
N VAL A 9 1.97 -11.61 -7.93
CA VAL A 9 1.70 -10.45 -7.09
C VAL A 9 3.01 -9.70 -6.87
N SER A 10 3.06 -8.44 -7.30
CA SER A 10 4.23 -7.58 -7.12
C SER A 10 4.50 -7.35 -5.64
N ASN A 11 5.76 -7.51 -5.23
CA ASN A 11 6.16 -7.22 -3.86
C ASN A 11 5.95 -5.73 -3.50
N ASP A 12 6.09 -4.84 -4.48
CA ASP A 12 5.85 -3.41 -4.24
C ASP A 12 4.36 -3.13 -4.05
N ALA A 13 3.48 -3.85 -4.76
CA ALA A 13 2.03 -3.78 -4.53
C ALA A 13 1.65 -4.28 -3.12
N VAL A 14 2.31 -5.34 -2.63
CA VAL A 14 2.13 -5.87 -1.27
C VAL A 14 2.58 -4.88 -0.20
N LYS A 15 3.75 -4.25 -0.39
CA LYS A 15 4.24 -3.19 0.50
C LYS A 15 3.28 -2.00 0.51
N LEU A 16 2.80 -1.58 -0.66
CA LEU A 16 1.90 -0.46 -0.81
C LEU A 16 0.55 -0.73 -0.12
N ALA A 17 0.02 -1.94 -0.24
CA ALA A 17 -1.17 -2.37 0.49
C ALA A 17 -0.99 -2.29 2.00
N GLY A 18 0.16 -2.77 2.50
CA GLY A 18 0.51 -2.70 3.92
C GLY A 18 0.61 -1.26 4.43
N LEU A 19 1.21 -0.37 3.63
CA LEU A 19 1.32 1.06 3.92
C LEU A 19 -0.04 1.75 3.94
N VAL A 20 -0.87 1.55 2.91
CA VAL A 20 -2.21 2.15 2.80
C VAL A 20 -3.07 1.77 4.00
N ARG A 21 -3.04 0.49 4.39
CA ARG A 21 -3.72 0.02 5.59
C ARG A 21 -3.20 0.69 6.86
N PHE A 22 -1.88 0.75 7.03
CA PHE A 22 -1.26 1.44 8.17
C PHE A 22 -1.70 2.89 8.26
N VAL A 23 -1.67 3.63 7.15
CA VAL A 23 -2.06 5.04 7.13
C VAL A 23 -3.52 5.22 7.54
N ALA A 24 -4.43 4.43 6.96
CA ALA A 24 -5.84 4.46 7.31
C ALA A 24 -6.12 4.17 8.80
N GLU A 25 -5.33 3.29 9.41
CA GLU A 25 -5.52 2.84 10.80
C GLU A 25 -4.79 3.71 11.83
N SER A 26 -3.68 4.35 11.46
CA SER A 26 -2.71 4.88 12.43
C SER A 26 -2.23 6.32 12.17
N CYS A 27 -2.52 6.93 11.02
CA CYS A 27 -2.05 8.28 10.70
C CYS A 27 -3.20 9.31 10.77
N PRO A 28 -3.35 10.03 11.89
CA PRO A 28 -4.40 11.06 12.01
C PRO A 28 -4.18 12.18 11.00
N GLY A 29 -5.26 12.65 10.38
CA GLY A 29 -5.24 13.75 9.39
C GLY A 29 -4.62 13.36 8.04
N THR A 30 -4.38 12.07 7.79
CA THR A 30 -3.92 11.56 6.49
C THR A 30 -4.88 10.50 5.99
N THR A 31 -5.36 10.66 4.75
CA THR A 31 -6.29 9.72 4.12
C THR A 31 -5.67 9.11 2.88
N PRO A 32 -5.68 7.77 2.70
CA PRO A 32 -5.28 7.15 1.46
C PRO A 32 -6.26 7.46 0.32
N ASP A 33 -5.73 7.77 -0.86
CA ASP A 33 -6.51 7.80 -2.09
C ASP A 33 -6.59 6.38 -2.67
N TYR A 34 -7.73 5.72 -2.45
CA TYR A 34 -7.96 4.35 -2.92
C TYR A 34 -8.10 4.24 -4.44
N ALA A 35 -8.52 5.29 -5.13
CA ALA A 35 -8.56 5.30 -6.59
C ALA A 35 -7.13 5.30 -7.14
N ARG A 36 -6.28 6.18 -6.59
CA ARG A 36 -4.86 6.24 -6.93
C ARG A 36 -4.12 4.95 -6.56
N PHE A 37 -4.41 4.38 -5.40
CA PHE A 37 -3.86 3.10 -4.98
C PHE A 37 -4.16 2.00 -5.99
N ARG A 38 -5.43 1.87 -6.42
CA ARG A 38 -5.85 0.89 -7.43
C ARG A 38 -5.09 1.07 -8.74
N GLU A 39 -5.03 2.29 -9.27
CA GLU A 39 -4.29 2.57 -10.52
C GLU A 39 -2.82 2.13 -10.45
N VAL A 40 -2.17 2.35 -9.31
CA VAL A 40 -0.75 2.04 -9.12
C VAL A 40 -0.54 0.53 -9.01
N VAL A 41 -1.39 -0.17 -8.26
CA VAL A 41 -1.35 -1.62 -8.13
C VAL A 41 -1.56 -2.30 -9.49
N GLU A 42 -2.53 -1.84 -10.29
CA GLU A 42 -2.78 -2.33 -11.64
C GLU A 42 -1.57 -2.08 -12.56
N ARG A 43 -0.91 -0.92 -12.47
CA ARG A 43 0.33 -0.61 -13.21
C ARG A 43 1.53 -1.47 -12.80
N LEU A 44 1.54 -1.96 -11.56
CA LEU A 44 2.52 -2.93 -11.07
C LEU A 44 2.20 -4.37 -11.53
N GLY A 45 1.20 -4.55 -12.39
CA GLY A 45 0.79 -5.85 -12.93
C GLY A 45 0.09 -6.74 -11.92
N THR A 46 -0.44 -6.17 -10.83
CA THR A 46 -1.11 -6.91 -9.76
C THR A 46 -2.60 -6.58 -9.78
N ASP A 47 -3.44 -7.62 -9.69
CA ASP A 47 -4.86 -7.43 -9.41
C ASP A 47 -5.05 -7.00 -7.95
N LEU A 48 -5.79 -5.92 -7.73
CA LEU A 48 -6.14 -5.45 -6.39
C LEU A 48 -6.81 -6.54 -5.56
N ALA A 49 -7.66 -7.38 -6.17
CA ALA A 49 -8.33 -8.48 -5.48
C ALA A 49 -7.33 -9.53 -4.95
N ALA A 50 -6.18 -9.70 -5.63
CA ALA A 50 -5.11 -10.60 -5.20
C ALA A 50 -4.43 -10.17 -3.90
N LEU A 51 -4.45 -8.88 -3.56
CA LEU A 51 -3.87 -8.36 -2.32
C LEU A 51 -4.74 -8.63 -1.09
N SER A 52 -6.02 -8.96 -1.30
CA SER A 52 -7.01 -9.14 -0.24
C SER A 52 -7.13 -10.59 0.26
N HIS A 53 -6.30 -11.52 -0.24
CA HIS A 53 -6.34 -12.91 0.18
C HIS A 53 -4.97 -13.59 0.13
N GLY A 54 -4.91 -14.81 0.67
CA GLY A 54 -3.73 -15.69 0.59
C GLY A 54 -2.45 -15.08 1.15
N GLU A 55 -1.32 -15.44 0.55
CA GLU A 55 0.01 -15.00 1.00
C GLU A 55 0.21 -13.49 0.90
N ALA A 56 -0.37 -12.85 -0.13
CA ALA A 56 -0.26 -11.41 -0.32
C ALA A 56 -0.89 -10.63 0.84
N LEU A 57 -2.05 -11.07 1.34
CA LEU A 57 -2.70 -10.49 2.52
C LEU A 57 -1.83 -10.66 3.78
N ILE A 58 -1.25 -11.84 3.98
CA ILE A 58 -0.39 -12.11 5.15
C ILE A 58 0.84 -11.21 5.11
N ARG A 59 1.47 -11.06 3.95
CA ARG A 59 2.66 -10.22 3.76
C ARG A 59 2.35 -8.73 3.89
N SER A 60 1.23 -8.27 3.35
CA SER A 60 0.82 -6.87 3.49
C SER A 60 0.55 -6.53 4.96
N ALA A 61 -0.13 -7.42 5.70
CA ALA A 61 -0.34 -7.27 7.14
C ALA A 61 0.98 -7.24 7.94
N ALA A 62 1.97 -8.04 7.55
CA ALA A 62 3.30 -7.98 8.18
C ALA A 62 3.99 -6.62 7.96
N TYR A 63 3.85 -6.02 6.78
CA TYR A 63 4.32 -4.65 6.55
C TYR A 63 3.55 -3.63 7.38
N THR A 64 2.22 -3.73 7.47
CA THR A 64 1.41 -2.88 8.35
C THR A 64 1.94 -2.92 9.78
N GLN A 65 2.17 -4.11 10.35
CA GLN A 65 2.71 -4.25 11.69
C GLN A 65 4.12 -3.69 11.83
N ALA A 66 4.95 -3.76 10.77
CA ALA A 66 6.27 -3.16 10.79
C ALA A 66 6.20 -1.62 10.91
N TYR A 67 5.28 -0.97 10.20
CA TYR A 67 5.06 0.48 10.30
C TYR A 67 4.50 0.89 11.68
N GLN A 68 3.66 0.05 12.28
CA GLN A 68 3.07 0.29 13.61
C GLN A 68 4.10 0.28 14.75
N LYS A 69 5.35 -0.19 14.52
CA LYS A 69 6.41 -0.15 15.54
C LYS A 69 6.85 1.26 15.92
N ASP A 70 6.76 2.20 14.97
CA ASP A 70 7.04 3.62 15.17
C ASP A 70 6.05 4.42 14.30
N PRO A 71 4.81 4.59 14.78
CA PRO A 71 3.73 5.13 13.96
C PRO A 71 3.98 6.60 13.61
N GLU A 72 4.52 7.41 14.52
CA GLU A 72 4.79 8.83 14.26
C GLU A 72 5.82 9.01 13.14
N ALA A 73 6.98 8.34 13.24
CA ALA A 73 8.00 8.44 12.20
C ALA A 73 7.54 7.82 10.88
N SER A 74 6.75 6.73 10.94
CA SER A 74 6.22 6.08 9.74
C SER A 74 5.17 6.92 9.03
N CYS A 75 4.27 7.60 9.77
CA CYS A 75 3.30 8.52 9.18
C CYS A 75 3.99 9.72 8.52
N ARG A 76 5.00 10.32 9.17
CA ARG A 76 5.78 11.40 8.56
C ARG A 76 6.44 10.95 7.25
N ARG A 77 7.13 9.82 7.27
CA ARG A 77 7.79 9.27 6.06
C ARG A 77 6.79 8.90 4.97
N ALA A 78 5.61 8.40 5.35
CA ALA A 78 4.54 8.10 4.42
C ALA A 78 4.09 9.38 3.71
N GLN A 79 3.86 10.47 4.46
CA GLN A 79 3.46 11.75 3.88
C GLN A 79 4.56 12.36 3.00
N GLU A 80 5.83 12.28 3.40
CA GLU A 80 6.98 12.75 2.61
C GLU A 80 7.13 11.99 1.28
N SER A 81 6.80 10.70 1.27
CA SER A 81 7.02 9.83 0.10
C SER A 81 5.82 9.74 -0.82
N PHE A 82 4.61 9.80 -0.26
CA PHE A 82 3.36 9.45 -0.92
C PHE A 82 2.30 10.56 -0.85
N GLY A 83 2.56 11.65 -0.13
CA GLY A 83 1.70 12.83 -0.09
C GLY A 83 1.60 13.53 -1.45
N PRO A 84 0.88 14.68 -1.53
CA PRO A 84 0.68 15.41 -2.78
C PRO A 84 1.99 15.82 -3.47
N ASN A 85 3.02 16.12 -2.67
CA ASN A 85 4.35 16.51 -3.13
C ASN A 85 5.38 15.37 -2.95
N GLY A 86 4.92 14.14 -2.73
CA GLY A 86 5.78 12.99 -2.50
C GLY A 86 6.57 12.59 -3.74
N THR A 87 7.60 11.76 -3.56
CA THR A 87 8.54 11.39 -4.64
C THR A 87 8.36 9.97 -5.18
N VAL A 88 7.65 9.09 -4.46
CA VAL A 88 7.52 7.66 -4.81
C VAL A 88 6.23 7.41 -5.59
N VAL A 89 5.08 7.71 -4.99
CA VAL A 89 3.78 7.73 -5.67
C VAL A 89 3.06 9.00 -5.23
N PRO A 90 3.28 10.13 -5.95
CA PRO A 90 2.67 11.39 -5.60
C PRO A 90 1.14 11.29 -5.59
N GLY A 91 0.52 11.88 -4.57
CA GLY A 91 -0.93 11.94 -4.40
C GLY A 91 -1.58 10.62 -3.97
N LEU A 92 -0.81 9.61 -3.57
CA LEU A 92 -1.39 8.39 -2.98
C LEU A 92 -1.99 8.66 -1.60
N LEU A 93 -1.42 9.61 -0.86
CA LEU A 93 -1.92 10.07 0.42
C LEU A 93 -2.32 11.54 0.30
N GLY A 94 -3.44 11.90 0.91
CA GLY A 94 -3.96 13.25 0.97
C GLY A 94 -4.23 13.69 2.41
N PRO A 95 -4.51 15.00 2.61
CA PRO A 95 -5.08 15.46 3.87
C PRO A 95 -6.43 14.77 4.12
N GLY A 96 -6.65 14.35 5.37
CA GLY A 96 -7.91 13.78 5.85
C GLY A 96 -8.77 14.76 6.61
#